data_AF-A0A382ASM9-F1
#
_entry.id   AF-A0A382ASM9-F1
#
_cell.length_a   1.000
_cell.length_b   1.000
_cell.length_c   1.000
_cell.angle_alpha   90.00
_cell.angle_beta   90.00
_cell.angle_gamma   90.00
#
_symmetry.space_group_name_H-M   'P 1'
#
loop_
_entity.id
_entity.type
_entity.pdbx_description
1 polymer ?
#
loop_
_entity_poly.entity_id
_entity_poly.type
_entity_poly.pdbx_seq_one_letter_code
_entity_poly.pdbx_strand_id
1 'polypeptide(L)' 'MVLPPEDHPRYRSLLAREKLVEAADVVAKQGLIAHGRGEAFDYLLGEQ' A
#
# COMPACT_ATOMS: atom_id res chain seq x y z
N MET A 1 -10.76 3.59 4.95
CA MET A 1 -11.29 4.09 3.67
C MET A 1 -12.18 2.95 3.12
N VAL A 2 -12.91 3.11 2.03
CA VAL A 2 -13.67 1.96 1.48
C VAL A 2 -12.83 1.38 0.37
N LEU A 3 -12.46 0.09 0.49
CA LEU A 3 -11.73 -0.60 -0.58
C LEU A 3 -12.60 -0.69 -1.83
N PRO A 4 -12.02 -0.52 -3.03
CA PRO A 4 -12.74 -0.79 -4.26
C PRO A 4 -13.06 -2.28 -4.39
N PRO A 5 -13.90 -2.68 -5.36
CA PRO A 5 -14.15 -4.08 -5.70
C PRO A 5 -12.86 -4.87 -5.95
N GLU A 6 -12.90 -6.20 -5.74
CA GLU A 6 -11.72 -7.08 -5.86
C GLU A 6 -11.13 -7.14 -7.27
N ASP A 7 -11.95 -6.89 -8.30
CA ASP A 7 -11.54 -6.83 -9.71
C ASP A 7 -10.89 -5.49 -10.11
N HIS A 8 -10.85 -4.53 -9.19
CA HIS A 8 -10.22 -3.24 -9.46
C HIS A 8 -8.69 -3.42 -9.67
N PRO A 9 -8.09 -2.81 -10.71
CA PRO A 9 -6.68 -3.01 -11.05
C PRO A 9 -5.70 -2.63 -9.93
N ARG A 10 -6.12 -1.74 -9.02
CA ARG A 10 -5.34 -1.30 -7.85
C ARG A 10 -5.71 -1.97 -6.53
N TYR A 11 -6.64 -2.93 -6.53
CA TYR A 11 -7.19 -3.49 -5.30
C TYR A 11 -6.08 -3.94 -4.33
N ARG A 12 -5.08 -4.67 -4.83
CA ARG A 12 -3.97 -5.20 -4.02
C ARG A 12 -3.10 -4.08 -3.40
N SER A 13 -2.74 -3.06 -4.17
CA SER A 13 -1.97 -1.91 -3.67
C SER A 13 -2.75 -1.11 -2.62
N LEU A 14 -4.05 -0.87 -2.84
CA LEU A 14 -4.88 -0.14 -1.89
C LEU A 14 -5.12 -0.94 -0.61
N LEU A 15 -5.34 -2.25 -0.71
CA LEU A 15 -5.43 -3.15 0.45
C LEU A 15 -4.14 -3.15 1.27
N ALA A 16 -2.97 -3.17 0.62
CA ALA A 16 -1.69 -3.11 1.31
C ALA A 16 -1.50 -1.81 2.09
N ARG A 17 -1.89 -0.67 1.50
CA ARG A 17 -1.88 0.64 2.18
C ARG A 17 -2.78 0.66 3.40
N GLU A 18 -4.01 0.17 3.28
CA GLU A 18 -4.93 0.14 4.42
C GLU A 18 -4.39 -0.73 5.56
N LYS A 19 -3.89 -1.92 5.26
CA LYS A 19 -3.25 -2.79 6.27
C LYS A 19 -2.08 -2.10 6.97
N LEU A 20 -1.28 -1.32 6.24
CA LEU A 20 -0.15 -0.59 6.83
C LEU A 20 -0.61 0.56 7.73
N VAL A 21 -1.71 1.23 7.37
CA VAL A 21 -2.35 2.26 8.21
C VAL A 21 -2.96 1.65 9.47
N GLU A 22 -3.61 0.50 9.36
CA GLU A 22 -4.14 -0.24 10.52
C GLU A 22 -3.03 -0.71 11.47
N ALA A 23 -1.87 -1.09 10.92
CA ALA A 23 -0.70 -1.50 11.69
C ALA A 23 0.22 -0.33 12.10
N ALA A 24 -0.25 0.92 12.05
CA ALA A 24 0.56 2.11 12.32
C ALA A 24 1.11 2.20 13.76
N ASP A 25 0.55 1.42 14.69
CA ASP A 25 1.02 1.24 16.06
C ASP A 25 2.08 0.14 16.20
N VAL A 26 2.13 -0.81 15.25
CA VAL A 26 3.13 -1.87 15.17
C VAL A 26 4.38 -1.42 14.40
N VAL A 27 4.21 -0.57 13.39
CA VAL A 27 5.32 -0.05 12.59
C VAL A 27 5.77 1.33 13.05
N ALA A 28 7.04 1.67 12.83
CA ALA A 28 7.48 3.05 12.98
C ALA A 28 6.73 3.96 11.99
N LYS A 29 6.45 5.21 12.37
CA LYS A 29 5.78 6.19 11.49
C LYS A 29 6.50 6.36 10.15
N GLN A 30 7.83 6.27 10.14
CA GLN A 30 8.68 6.31 8.95
C GLN A 30 8.46 5.10 8.03
N GLY A 31 7.92 3.99 8.54
CA GLY A 31 7.55 2.80 7.78
C GLY A 31 6.46 3.09 6.75
N LEU A 32 5.49 3.96 7.06
CA LEU A 32 4.46 4.38 6.10
C LEU A 32 5.09 5.12 4.91
N ILE A 33 6.05 6.00 5.19
CA ILE A 33 6.80 6.73 4.16
C ILE A 33 7.67 5.75 3.35
N ALA A 34 8.31 4.79 4.02
CA ALA A 34 9.12 3.77 3.36
C ALA A 34 8.30 2.90 2.41
N HIS A 35 7.08 2.52 2.78
CA HIS A 35 6.17 1.79 1.92
C HIS A 35 5.81 2.60 0.67
N GLY A 36 5.44 3.88 0.83
CA GLY A 36 5.14 4.75 -0.33
C GLY A 36 6.33 4.90 -1.30
N ARG A 37 7.57 4.92 -0.78
CA ARG A 37 8.77 4.87 -1.64
C ARG A 37 8.91 3.54 -2.37
N GLY A 38 8.62 2.43 -1.70
CA GLY A 38 8.61 1.10 -2.31
C GLY A 38 7.58 0.98 -3.43
N GLU A 39 6.35 1.44 -3.18
CA GLU A 39 5.30 1.48 -4.20
C GLU A 39 5.70 2.32 -5.42
N ALA A 40 6.39 3.44 -5.23
CA ALA A 40 6.89 4.24 -6.36
C ALA A 40 7.82 3.44 -7.28
N PHE A 41 8.68 2.58 -6.72
CA PHE A 41 9.49 1.66 -7.52
C PHE A 41 8.65 0.55 -8.13
N ASP A 42 7.69 0.01 -7.38
CA ASP A 42 6.80 -1.04 -7.87
C ASP A 42 6.04 -0.59 -9.13
N TYR A 43 5.56 0.65 -9.15
CA TYR A 43 5.01 1.32 -10.34
C TYR A 43 5.98 1.35 -11.52
N LEU A 44 7.24 1.71 -11.28
CA LEU A 44 8.27 1.76 -12.32
C LEU A 44 8.64 0.36 -12.85
N LEU A 45 8.51 -0.67 -12.01
CA LEU A 45 8.78 -2.06 -12.34
C LEU A 45 7.56 -2.80 -12.92
N GLY A 46 6.39 -2.14 -12.93
CA GLY A 46 5.17 -2.65 -13.56
C GLY A 46 4.25 -3.47 -12.67
N GLU A 47 4.45 -3.47 -11.35
CA GLU A 47 3.58 -4.09 -10.34
C GLU A 47 3.07 -5.50 -10.72
N GLN A 48 4.00 -6.43 -10.97
CA GLN A 48 3.68 -7.81 -11.39
C GLN A 48 3.27 -8.72 -10.22
#